data_AF-A0A7X6WT93-F1
#
_entry.id   AF-A0A7X6WT93-F1
#
_cell.length_a   1.000
_cell.length_b   1.000
_cell.length_c   1.000
_cell.angle_alpha   90.00
_cell.angle_beta   90.00
_cell.angle_gamma   90.00
#
_symmetry.space_group_name_H-M   'P 1'
#
loop_
_entity.id
_entity.type
_entity.pdbx_description
1 polymer ?
#
loop_
_entity_poly.entity_id
_entity_poly.type
_entity_poly.pdbx_seq_one_letter_code
_entity_poly.pdbx_strand_id
1 'polypeptide(L)' 'MEVYEIQMNESPDYNPDDFIEYFWLKPEDVLDKINRGEKAKGDLAKLIKIFYI' A
#
# COMPACT_ATOMS: atom_id res chain seq x y z
N MET A 1 -6.38 -8.99 -14.13
CA MET A 1 -5.85 -7.87 -13.34
C MET A 1 -4.39 -7.73 -13.71
N GLU A 2 -3.99 -6.56 -14.17
CA GLU A 2 -2.59 -6.24 -14.42
C GLU A 2 -2.07 -5.47 -13.19
N VAL A 3 -0.85 -5.77 -12.77
CA VAL A 3 -0.21 -5.16 -11.60
C VAL A 3 1.09 -4.51 -12.08
N TYR A 4 1.31 -3.27 -11.66
CA TYR A 4 2.44 -2.45 -12.09
C TYR A 4 3.23 -1.99 -10.85
N GLU A 5 4.55 -1.91 -10.98
CA GLU A 5 5.44 -1.27 -10.01
C GLU A 5 5.99 0.03 -10.59
N ILE A 6 5.95 1.10 -9.81
CA ILE A 6 6.52 2.41 -10.16
C ILE A 6 7.74 2.64 -9.27
N GLN A 7 8.91 2.80 -9.88
CA GLN A 7 10.15 3.09 -9.15
C GLN A 7 10.38 4.59 -9.08
N MET A 8 10.22 5.17 -7.88
CA MET A 8 10.34 6.61 -7.63
C MET A 8 10.67 6.85 -6.15
N ASN A 9 11.52 7.85 -5.88
CA ASN A 9 11.90 8.24 -4.52
C ASN A 9 11.25 9.54 -4.03
N GLU A 10 10.46 10.19 -4.88
CA GLU A 10 9.73 11.41 -4.56
C GLU A 10 8.31 11.06 -4.07
N SER A 11 7.81 11.83 -3.11
CA SER A 11 6.40 11.75 -2.71
C SER A 11 5.51 12.28 -3.84
N PRO A 12 4.52 11.51 -4.33
CA PRO A 12 3.57 12.02 -5.32
C PRO A 12 2.75 13.20 -4.77
N ASP A 13 2.43 14.14 -5.64
CA ASP A 13 1.37 15.13 -5.38
C ASP A 13 0.01 14.45 -5.56
N TYR A 14 -0.50 13.84 -4.48
CA TYR A 14 -1.72 13.04 -4.50
C TYR A 14 -2.99 13.91 -4.58
N ASN A 15 -4.07 13.38 -5.15
CA ASN A 15 -5.36 14.07 -5.20
C ASN A 15 -6.00 14.17 -3.79
N PRO A 16 -6.14 15.37 -3.20
CA PRO A 16 -6.69 15.53 -1.85
C PRO A 16 -8.20 15.25 -1.76
N ASP A 17 -8.93 15.22 -2.88
CA ASP A 17 -10.34 14.85 -2.90
C ASP A 17 -10.55 13.33 -2.65
N ASP A 18 -9.53 12.51 -2.97
CA ASP A 18 -9.58 11.06 -2.86
C ASP A 18 -8.77 10.51 -1.68
N PHE A 19 -7.73 11.22 -1.24
CA PHE A 19 -6.80 10.77 -0.20
C PHE A 19 -6.61 11.85 0.87
N ILE A 20 -6.50 11.40 2.13
CA ILE A 20 -6.34 12.29 3.29
C ILE A 20 -4.91 12.32 3.84
N GLU A 21 -4.13 11.26 3.62
CA GLU A 21 -2.75 11.11 4.09
C GLU A 21 -2.03 9.98 3.33
N TYR A 22 -0.71 9.90 3.51
CA TYR A 22 0.12 8.86 2.89
C TYR A 22 1.29 8.46 3.79
N PHE A 23 1.81 7.25 3.57
CA PHE A 23 2.93 6.70 4.31
C PHE A 23 3.83 5.89 3.39
N TRP A 24 5.15 6.01 3.57
CA TRP A 24 6.13 5.09 3.03
C TRP A 24 6.36 3.96 4.03
N LEU A 25 5.97 2.74 3.67
CA LEU A 25 6.00 1.58 4.55
C LEU A 25 6.70 0.41 3.88
N LYS A 26 7.33 -0.46 4.67
CA LYS A 26 7.81 -1.75 4.18
C LYS A 26 6.65 -2.72 3.99
N PRO A 27 6.78 -3.73 3.12
CA PRO A 27 5.77 -4.78 2.95
C PRO A 27 5.29 -5.39 4.27
N GLU A 28 6.22 -5.71 5.18
CA GLU A 28 5.89 -6.27 6.50
C GLU A 28 5.08 -5.30 7.38
N ASP A 29 5.39 -4.00 7.36
CA ASP A 29 4.69 -3.00 8.18
C ASP A 29 3.23 -2.84 7.74
N VAL A 30 2.96 -2.93 6.43
CA VAL A 30 1.59 -2.88 5.89
C VAL A 30 0.81 -4.10 6.34
N LEU A 31 1.40 -5.29 6.26
CA LEU A 31 0.75 -6.53 6.70
C LEU A 31 0.45 -6.50 8.20
N ASP A 32 1.38 -6.00 9.02
CA ASP A 32 1.20 -5.86 10.46
C ASP A 32 0.05 -4.91 10.81
N LYS A 33 -0.05 -3.76 10.13
CA LYS A 33 -1.18 -2.82 10.29
C LYS A 33 -2.52 -3.48 9.96
N ILE A 34 -2.60 -4.21 8.84
CA ILE A 34 -3.81 -4.93 8.43
C ILE A 34 -4.18 -5.99 9.47
N ASN A 35 -3.21 -6.78 9.94
CA ASN A 35 -3.45 -7.82 10.96
C ASN A 35 -3.92 -7.23 12.31
N ARG A 36 -3.52 -6.01 12.64
CA ARG A 36 -4.00 -5.26 13.82
C ARG A 36 -5.41 -4.68 13.67
N GLY A 37 -6.03 -4.84 12.50
CA GLY A 37 -7.41 -4.40 12.24
C GLY A 37 -7.53 -3.04 11.58
N GLU A 38 -6.45 -2.47 11.05
CA GLU A 38 -6.58 -1.29 10.19
C GLU A 38 -7.38 -1.62 8.91
N LYS A 39 -8.24 -0.70 8.50
CA LYS A 39 -9.08 -0.88 7.32
C LYS A 39 -8.20 -0.87 6.07
N ALA A 40 -8.31 -1.92 5.27
CA ALA A 40 -7.62 -2.02 3.99
C ALA A 40 -8.55 -2.62 2.93
N LYS A 41 -8.24 -2.39 1.65
CA LYS A 41 -8.90 -3.09 0.55
C LYS A 41 -8.55 -4.58 0.63
N GLY A 42 -9.54 -5.45 0.41
CA GLY A 42 -9.41 -6.90 0.63
C GLY A 42 -8.23 -7.55 -0.09
N ASP A 43 -7.91 -7.08 -1.30
CA ASP A 43 -6.81 -7.64 -2.10
C ASP A 43 -5.42 -7.11 -1.71
N LEU A 44 -5.31 -6.04 -0.91
CA LEU A 44 -4.01 -5.40 -0.62
C LEU A 44 -3.03 -6.37 0.05
N ALA A 45 -3.45 -7.06 1.12
CA ALA A 45 -2.61 -8.03 1.80
C ALA A 45 -2.22 -9.21 0.90
N LYS A 46 -3.11 -9.61 -0.02
CA LYS A 46 -2.86 -10.68 -0.98
C LYS A 46 -1.79 -10.26 -2.01
N LEU A 47 -1.90 -9.06 -2.57
CA LEU A 47 -0.93 -8.55 -3.54
C LEU A 47 0.46 -8.40 -2.92
N ILE A 48 0.56 -7.85 -1.71
CA ILE A 48 1.85 -7.71 -1.01
C ILE A 48 2.53 -9.07 -0.82
N LYS A 49 1.79 -10.09 -0.37
CA LYS A 49 2.31 -11.44 -0.16
C LYS A 49 2.71 -12.17 -1.46
N ILE A 50 2.16 -11.78 -2.61
CA ILE A 50 2.50 -12.41 -3.90
C ILE A 50 3.78 -11.82 -4.48
N PHE A 51 3.99 -10.51 -4.32
CA PHE A 51 5.04 -9.79 -5.05
C PHE A 51 6.26 -9.41 -4.20
N TYR A 52 6.13 -9.37 -2.86
CA TYR A 52 7.15 -8.75 -2.00
C TYR A 52 7.56 -9.56 -0.75
N ILE A 53 7.00 -10.76 -0.56
CA ILE A 53 7.32 -11.68 0.54
C ILE A 53 7.74 -13.01 -0.06
#